data_AF-A0A968L9I0-F1
#
_entry.id   AF-A0A968L9I0-F1
#
_cell.length_a   1.000
_cell.length_b   1.000
_cell.length_c   1.000
_cell.angle_alpha   90.00
_cell.angle_beta   90.00
_cell.angle_gamma   90.00
#
_symmetry.space_group_name_H-M   'P 1'
#
loop_
_entity.id
_entity.type
_entity.pdbx_description
1 polymer ?
#
loop_
_entity_poly.entity_id
_entity_poly.type
_entity_poly.pdbx_seq_one_letter_code
_entity_poly.pdbx_strand_id
1 'polypeptide(L)'
;MDLSSHIATAAGIFFLTFLLNLFFGYFRAKARKYSLKWFFCIHLPIPAIFAARIHSGLDYRYIPFFVLAAVLGQIFGGKLEI
;
A
#
# COMPACT_ATOMS: atom_id res chain seq x y z
N MET A 1 -1.12 9.16 22.33
CA MET A 1 -0.23 8.07 21.89
C MET A 1 1.20 8.53 22.14
N ASP A 2 2.01 7.75 22.86
CA ASP A 2 3.45 8.04 23.01
C ASP A 2 4.18 7.77 21.68
N LEU A 3 5.44 8.18 21.56
CA LEU A 3 6.22 8.03 20.31
C LEU A 3 6.37 6.57 19.86
N SER A 4 6.60 5.64 20.78
CA SER A 4 6.75 4.21 20.50
C SER A 4 5.46 3.63 19.92
N SER A 5 4.30 4.06 20.43
CA SER A 5 3.00 3.64 19.89
C SER A 5 2.77 4.12 18.45
N HIS A 6 3.19 5.34 18.09
CA HIS A 6 3.09 5.83 16.71
C HIS A 6 4.01 5.06 15.76
N ILE A 7 5.24 4.73 16.19
CA ILE A 7 6.19 3.96 15.39
C ILE A 7 5.65 2.54 15.14
N ALA A 8 5.14 1.88 16.18
CA ALA A 8 4.54 0.55 16.05
C ALA A 8 3.34 0.56 15.09
N THR A 9 2.44 1.53 15.22
CA THR A 9 1.29 1.67 14.32
C THR A 9 1.73 1.99 12.89
N ALA A 10 2.71 2.88 12.70
CA ALA A 10 3.25 3.19 11.38
C ALA A 10 3.91 1.97 10.73
N ALA A 11 4.69 1.17 11.48
CA ALA A 11 5.28 -0.06 10.99
C ALA A 11 4.21 -1.10 10.59
N GLY A 12 3.16 -1.24 11.39
CA GLY A 12 2.01 -2.10 11.08
C GLY A 12 1.30 -1.69 9.78
N ILE A 13 1.02 -0.39 9.61
CA ILE A 13 0.40 0.13 8.38
C ILE A 13 1.34 0.01 7.19
N PHE A 14 2.66 0.20 7.38
CA PHE A 14 3.65 0.00 6.33
C PHE A 14 3.62 -1.44 5.81
N PHE A 15 3.65 -2.42 6.73
CA PHE A 15 3.61 -3.83 6.37
C PHE A 15 2.29 -4.21 5.69
N LEU A 16 1.16 -3.74 6.22
CA LEU A 16 -0.15 -3.90 5.59
C LEU A 16 -0.18 -3.30 4.18
N THR A 17 0.35 -2.09 4.03
CA THR A 17 0.44 -1.38 2.75
C THR A 17 1.26 -2.18 1.74
N PHE A 18 2.39 -2.72 2.18
CA PHE A 18 3.25 -3.55 1.36
C PHE A 18 2.53 -4.82 0.90
N LEU A 19 1.92 -5.58 1.82
CA LEU A 19 1.20 -6.83 1.48
C LEU A 19 0.00 -6.58 0.56
N LEU A 20 -0.77 -5.53 0.85
CA LEU A 20 -1.90 -5.13 0.00
C LEU A 20 -1.41 -4.84 -1.42
N ASN A 21 -0.35 -4.03 -1.55
CA ASN A 21 0.20 -3.70 -2.86
C ASN A 21 0.96 -4.85 -3.52
N LEU A 22 1.46 -5.82 -2.77
CA LEU A 22 2.03 -7.07 -3.28
C LEU A 22 0.94 -7.88 -4.00
N PHE A 23 -0.21 -8.08 -3.33
CA PHE A 23 -1.37 -8.74 -3.91
C PHE A 23 -1.86 -8.01 -5.16
N PHE A 24 -2.10 -6.70 -5.06
CA PHE A 24 -2.58 -5.92 -6.20
C PHE A 24 -1.53 -5.78 -7.32
N GLY A 25 -0.24 -5.77 -7.00
CA GLY A 25 0.85 -5.75 -7.98
C GLY A 25 0.85 -6.99 -8.87
N TYR A 26 0.56 -8.15 -8.29
CA TYR A 26 0.42 -9.41 -9.03
C TYR A 26 -0.75 -9.36 -10.02
N PHE A 27 -1.94 -8.94 -9.57
CA PHE A 27 -3.10 -8.81 -10.47
C PHE A 27 -2.90 -7.72 -11.52
N ARG A 28 -2.25 -6.61 -11.16
CA ARG A 28 -1.93 -5.51 -12.08
C ARG A 28 -1.04 -6.00 -13.22
N ALA A 29 -0.03 -6.83 -12.94
CA ALA A 29 0.87 -7.35 -13.97
C ALA A 29 0.16 -8.28 -14.97
N LYS A 30 -0.87 -9.01 -14.54
CA LYS A 30 -1.71 -9.88 -15.38
C LYS A 30 -2.82 -9.12 -16.12
N ALA A 31 -3.07 -7.86 -15.77
CA ALA A 31 -4.10 -7.04 -16.41
C ALA A 31 -3.56 -6.28 -17.64
N ARG A 32 -4.39 -6.10 -18.67
CA ARG A 32 -4.07 -5.22 -19.80
C ARG A 32 -3.83 -3.81 -19.29
N LYS A 33 -2.67 -3.24 -19.61
CA LYS A 33 -2.31 -1.86 -19.24
C LYS A 33 -3.41 -0.88 -19.71
N TYR A 34 -3.77 0.05 -18.84
CA TYR A 34 -4.87 1.03 -19.05
C TYR A 34 -6.29 0.44 -19.16
N SER A 35 -6.49 -0.84 -18.86
CA SER A 35 -7.85 -1.36 -18.64
C SER A 35 -8.42 -0.89 -17.30
N LEU A 36 -9.74 -0.98 -17.14
CA LEU A 36 -10.40 -0.73 -15.85
C LEU A 36 -9.85 -1.61 -14.74
N LYS A 37 -9.55 -2.89 -15.03
CA LYS A 37 -8.93 -3.81 -14.06
C LYS A 37 -7.57 -3.30 -13.60
N TRP A 38 -6.72 -2.87 -14.55
CA TRP A 38 -5.41 -2.30 -14.25
C TRP A 38 -5.52 -1.02 -13.42
N PHE A 39 -6.48 -0.15 -13.75
CA PHE A 39 -6.77 1.07 -13.00
C PHE A 39 -7.16 0.76 -11.56
N PHE A 40 -8.10 -0.16 -11.32
CA PHE A 40 -8.52 -0.54 -9.97
C PHE A 40 -7.38 -1.18 -9.17
N CYS A 41 -6.51 -1.97 -9.80
CA CYS A 41 -5.37 -2.56 -9.08
C CYS A 41 -4.39 -1.53 -8.52
N ILE A 42 -4.34 -0.33 -9.10
CA ILE A 42 -3.47 0.76 -8.62
C ILE A 42 -4.21 1.65 -7.64
N HIS A 43 -5.47 1.98 -7.92
CA HIS A 43 -6.18 3.00 -7.16
C HIS A 43 -6.91 2.44 -5.94
N LEU A 44 -7.40 1.20 -5.95
CA LEU A 44 -8.15 0.64 -4.83
C LEU A 44 -7.32 0.51 -3.53
N PRO A 45 -6.00 0.19 -3.57
CA PRO A 45 -5.15 0.22 -2.38
C PRO A 45 -5.05 1.60 -1.72
N ILE A 46 -5.11 2.69 -2.50
CA ILE A 46 -4.83 4.05 -2.00
C ILE A 46 -5.87 4.52 -0.97
N PRO A 47 -7.20 4.46 -1.22
CA PRO A 47 -8.22 4.76 -0.22
C PRO A 47 -8.12 3.89 1.04
N ALA A 48 -7.76 2.62 0.91
CA ALA A 48 -7.61 1.71 2.05
C ALA A 48 -6.46 2.16 2.98
N ILE A 49 -5.30 2.48 2.40
CA ILE A 49 -4.13 2.98 3.14
C ILE A 49 -4.42 4.36 3.73
N PHE A 50 -5.11 5.22 2.98
CA PHE A 50 -5.53 6.55 3.46
C PHE A 50 -6.45 6.44 4.68
N ALA A 51 -7.47 5.59 4.62
CA ALA A 51 -8.38 5.36 5.74
C ALA A 51 -7.63 4.80 6.97
N ALA A 52 -6.79 3.78 6.79
CA ALA A 52 -5.99 3.21 7.88
C ALA A 52 -5.13 4.27 8.57
N ARG A 53 -4.45 5.12 7.79
CA ARG A 53 -3.61 6.20 8.31
C ARG A 53 -4.40 7.23 9.11
N ILE A 54 -5.56 7.67 8.60
CA ILE A 54 -6.41 8.68 9.26
C ILE A 54 -7.01 8.11 10.56
N HIS A 55 -7.54 6.89 10.53
CA HIS A 55 -8.09 6.24 11.72
C HIS A 55 -7.05 5.98 12.81
N SER A 56 -5.77 5.80 12.42
CA SER A 56 -4.65 5.66 13.35
C SER A 56 -4.08 6.99 13.87
N GLY A 57 -4.64 8.13 13.47
CA GLY A 57 -4.18 9.45 13.94
C GLY A 57 -2.75 9.80 13.53
N LEU A 58 -2.18 9.12 12.53
CA LEU A 58 -0.83 9.38 12.07
C LEU A 58 -0.77 10.68 11.27
N ASP A 59 0.29 11.46 11.48
CA ASP A 59 0.54 12.72 10.78
C ASP A 59 0.92 12.51 9.30
N TYR A 60 0.82 13.55 8.47
CA TYR A 60 1.16 13.51 7.05
C TYR A 60 2.65 13.19 6.80
N ARG A 61 3.51 13.41 7.80
CA ARG A 61 4.92 13.00 7.77
C ARG A 61 5.14 11.51 7.48
N TYR A 62 4.15 10.65 7.75
CA TYR A 62 4.24 9.21 7.49
C TYR A 62 3.86 8.82 6.04
N ILE A 63 3.25 9.71 5.25
CA ILE A 63 2.81 9.42 3.88
C ILE A 63 3.96 8.89 3.00
N PRO A 64 5.17 9.50 2.97
CA PRO A 64 6.24 9.01 2.10
C PRO A 64 6.63 7.55 2.36
N PHE A 65 6.56 7.09 3.61
CA PHE A 65 6.83 5.70 3.96
C PHE A 65 5.76 4.75 3.41
N PHE A 66 4.49 5.13 3.46
CA PHE A 66 3.41 4.32 2.89
C PHE A 66 3.45 4.32 1.36
N VAL A 67 3.82 5.44 0.72
CA VAL A 67 4.08 5.48 -0.73
C VAL A 67 5.22 4.54 -1.10
N LEU A 68 6.32 4.55 -0.34
CA LEU A 68 7.43 3.63 -0.56
C LEU A 68 6.98 2.16 -0.45
N ALA A 69 6.26 1.79 0.62
CA ALA A 69 5.71 0.45 0.79
C ALA A 69 4.79 0.06 -0.37
N ALA A 70 3.94 0.97 -0.83
CA ALA A 70 3.01 0.73 -1.91
C ALA A 70 3.74 0.48 -3.24
N VAL A 71 4.73 1.30 -3.56
CA VAL A 71 5.56 1.14 -4.78
C VAL A 71 6.33 -0.18 -4.72
N LEU A 72 6.98 -0.50 -3.60
CA LEU A 72 7.71 -1.75 -3.43
C LEU A 72 6.78 -2.96 -3.58
N GLY A 73 5.61 -2.94 -2.94
CA GLY A 73 4.59 -3.99 -3.09
C GLY A 73 4.15 -4.15 -4.55
N GLN A 74 3.84 -3.05 -5.26
CA GLN A 74 3.41 -3.10 -6.66
C GLN A 74 4.49 -3.65 -7.61
N ILE A 75 5.77 -3.35 -7.33
CA ILE A 75 6.91 -3.83 -8.12
C ILE A 75 7.14 -5.31 -7.84
N PHE A 76 7.29 -5.72 -6.58
CA PHE A 76 7.55 -7.11 -6.23
C PHE A 76 6.37 -8.01 -6.59
N GLY A 77 5.15 -7.55 -6.33
CA GLY A 77 3.93 -8.27 -6.69
C GLY A 77 3.85 -8.52 -8.19
N GLY A 78 4.22 -7.55 -9.01
CA GLY A 78 4.26 -7.70 -10.46
C GLY A 78 5.36 -8.63 -10.99
N LYS A 79 6.31 -9.02 -10.15
CA LYS A 79 7.36 -10.01 -10.46
C LYS A 79 7.03 -11.41 -9.94
N LEU A 80 5.95 -11.58 -9.17
CA LEU A 80 5.56 -12.89 -8.67
C LEU A 80 4.98 -13.75 -9.81
N GLU A 81 5.64 -14.88 -10.07
CA GLU A 81 5.19 -15.91 -11.02
C GLU A 81 4.49 -17.05 -10.28
N ILE A 82 3.46 -16.71 -9.51
CA ILE A 82 2.57 -17.69 -8.86
C ILE A 82 1.43 -18.06 -9.80
#